data_AF-A0A7J7C863-F1
#
_entry.id   AF-A0A7J7C863-F1
#
_cell.length_a   1.000
_cell.length_b   1.000
_cell.length_c   1.000
_cell.angle_alpha   90.00
_cell.angle_beta   90.00
_cell.angle_gamma   90.00
#
_symmetry.space_group_name_H-M   'P 1'
#
loop_
_entity.id
_entity.type
_entity.pdbx_description
1 polymer ?
#
loop_
_entity_poly.entity_id
_entity_poly.type
_entity_poly.pdbx_seq_one_letter_code
_entity_poly.pdbx_strand_id
1 'polypeptide(L)'
;MGAWGACIAEGEAKEKAVESTLESFAFLEKEIEGKEFFSGDEIGFQDLSMGWIILWLNVFEQVGDIKLLHKFPSLSEWSQNFLQIPVIKECLPPREKLVDYFTASVAYMRSLAAKKD
;
A
#
# COMPACT_ATOMS: atom_id res chain seq x y z
N MET A 1 7.79 -9.87 1.61
CA MET A 1 8.09 -8.51 1.09
C MET A 1 6.91 -8.09 0.22
N GLY A 2 5.80 -7.59 0.81
CA GLY A 2 4.53 -7.30 0.10
C GLY A 2 4.66 -6.19 -0.97
N ALA A 3 3.75 -5.21 -0.99
CA ALA A 3 3.76 -4.15 -2.02
C ALA A 3 5.13 -3.43 -2.16
N TRP A 4 5.89 -3.30 -1.07
CA TRP A 4 7.26 -2.77 -1.11
C TRP A 4 8.23 -3.64 -1.92
N GLY A 5 8.14 -4.97 -1.80
CA GLY A 5 8.93 -5.92 -2.59
C GLY A 5 8.65 -5.78 -4.08
N ALA A 6 7.39 -5.58 -4.45
CA ALA A 6 6.97 -5.32 -5.82
C ALA A 6 7.52 -4.00 -6.38
N CYS A 7 7.72 -2.98 -5.54
CA CYS A 7 8.31 -1.70 -5.95
C CYS A 7 9.80 -1.81 -6.25
N ILE A 8 10.55 -2.58 -5.45
CA ILE A 8 12.01 -2.68 -5.59
C ILE A 8 12.46 -3.70 -6.63
N ALA A 9 11.67 -4.76 -6.86
CA ALA A 9 12.04 -5.83 -7.77
C ALA A 9 12.00 -5.41 -9.25
N GLU A 10 12.75 -6.13 -10.08
CA GLU A 10 12.86 -5.92 -11.53
C GLU A 10 12.68 -7.26 -12.27
N GLY A 11 12.28 -7.20 -13.55
CA GLY A 11 12.07 -8.39 -14.39
C GLY A 11 11.05 -9.39 -13.81
N GLU A 12 11.32 -10.68 -13.98
CA GLU A 12 10.45 -11.78 -13.49
C GLU A 12 10.19 -11.72 -11.98
N ALA A 13 11.15 -11.22 -11.19
CA ALA A 13 10.97 -11.09 -9.74
C ALA A 13 9.91 -10.04 -9.40
N LYS A 14 9.76 -8.99 -10.21
CA LYS A 14 8.70 -7.99 -10.06
C LYS A 14 7.34 -8.61 -10.29
N GLU A 15 7.17 -9.39 -11.35
CA GLU A 15 5.90 -10.04 -11.68
C GLU A 15 5.41 -10.95 -10.54
N LYS A 16 6.30 -11.80 -10.02
CA LYS A 16 6.01 -12.69 -8.87
C LYS A 16 5.67 -11.89 -7.61
N ALA A 17 6.37 -10.79 -7.34
CA ALA A 17 6.10 -9.95 -6.19
C ALA A 17 4.76 -9.20 -6.30
N VAL A 18 4.37 -8.78 -7.51
CA VAL A 18 3.06 -8.19 -7.79
C VAL A 18 1.95 -9.22 -7.57
N GLU A 19 2.11 -10.44 -8.08
CA GLU A 19 1.14 -11.52 -7.90
C GLU A 19 0.92 -11.84 -6.42
N SER A 20 1.99 -12.05 -5.66
CA SER A 20 1.90 -12.30 -4.21
C SER A 20 1.27 -11.12 -3.45
N THR A 21 1.50 -9.89 -3.90
CA THR A 21 0.84 -8.70 -3.34
C THR A 21 -0.67 -8.74 -3.63
N LEU A 22 -1.07 -9.07 -4.86
CA LEU A 22 -2.47 -9.19 -5.24
C LEU A 22 -3.20 -10.26 -4.42
N GLU A 23 -2.58 -11.41 -4.16
CA GLU A 23 -3.15 -12.47 -3.31
C GLU A 23 -3.39 -11.99 -1.88
N SER A 24 -2.39 -11.32 -1.29
CA SER A 24 -2.49 -10.78 0.07
C SER A 24 -3.62 -9.75 0.17
N PHE A 25 -3.78 -8.93 -0.87
CA PHE A 25 -4.81 -7.91 -0.94
C PHE A 25 -6.20 -8.46 -1.21
N ALA A 26 -6.31 -9.53 -2.00
CA ALA A 26 -7.56 -10.23 -2.21
C ALA A 26 -8.10 -10.84 -0.92
N PHE A 27 -7.21 -11.28 -0.01
CA PHE A 27 -7.62 -11.69 1.33
C PHE A 27 -8.18 -10.50 2.13
N LEU A 28 -7.47 -9.36 2.16
CA LEU A 28 -7.94 -8.17 2.87
C LEU A 28 -9.25 -7.61 2.32
N GLU A 29 -9.44 -7.64 1.00
CA GLU A 29 -10.68 -7.22 0.33
C GLU A 29 -11.87 -8.04 0.83
N LYS A 30 -11.74 -9.36 0.91
CA LYS A 30 -12.80 -10.23 1.44
C LYS A 30 -13.08 -9.97 2.92
N GLU A 31 -12.04 -9.63 3.69
CA GLU A 31 -12.21 -9.35 5.11
C GLU A 31 -12.96 -8.03 5.38
N ILE A 32 -12.81 -7.03 4.51
CA ILE A 32 -13.49 -5.73 4.63
C ILE A 32 -14.84 -5.68 3.88
N GLU A 33 -15.09 -6.60 2.95
CA GLU A 33 -16.31 -6.61 2.13
C GLU A 33 -17.58 -6.49 2.99
N GLY A 34 -18.40 -5.48 2.71
CA GLY A 34 -19.64 -5.20 3.44
C GLY A 34 -19.46 -4.51 4.81
N LYS A 35 -18.24 -4.07 5.16
CA LYS A 35 -17.95 -3.34 6.39
C LYS A 35 -17.42 -1.94 6.09
N GLU A 36 -17.76 -0.97 6.94
CA GLU A 36 -17.20 0.38 6.85
C GLU A 36 -15.74 0.41 7.35
N PHE A 37 -15.46 -0.31 8.44
CA PHE A 37 -14.15 -0.50 9.04
C PHE A 37 -13.82 -1.98 9.24
N PHE A 38 -12.54 -2.35 9.30
CA PHE A 38 -12.14 -3.72 9.61
C PHE A 38 -12.69 -4.15 10.97
N SER A 39 -12.74 -3.20 11.92
CA SER A 39 -13.28 -3.41 13.25
C SER A 39 -14.82 -3.39 13.32
N GLY A 40 -15.53 -3.21 12.20
CA GLY A 40 -16.99 -3.19 12.11
C GLY A 40 -17.56 -1.80 11.79
N ASP A 41 -18.46 -1.32 12.65
CA ASP A 41 -19.19 -0.06 12.44
C ASP A 41 -18.39 1.20 12.86
N GLU A 42 -17.38 1.02 13.71
CA GLU A 42 -16.51 2.11 14.18
C GLU A 42 -15.04 1.75 14.01
N ILE A 43 -14.19 2.78 13.89
CA ILE A 43 -12.74 2.61 13.84
C ILE A 43 -12.23 1.89 15.09
N GLY A 44 -11.38 0.87 14.90
CA GLY A 44 -10.77 0.15 16.00
C GLY A 44 -9.31 -0.22 15.76
N PHE A 45 -8.82 -1.16 16.58
CA PHE A 45 -7.41 -1.57 16.56
C PHE A 45 -6.98 -2.11 15.19
N GLN A 46 -7.83 -2.88 14.52
CA GLN A 46 -7.48 -3.47 13.22
C GLN A 46 -7.27 -2.38 12.17
N ASP A 47 -8.15 -1.38 12.13
CA ASP A 47 -8.03 -0.23 11.23
C ASP A 47 -6.76 0.57 11.47
N LEU A 48 -6.43 0.86 12.74
CA LEU A 48 -5.20 1.56 13.09
C LEU A 48 -3.95 0.73 12.73
N SER A 49 -4.01 -0.59 12.91
CA SER A 49 -2.93 -1.52 12.56
C SER A 49 -2.73 -1.64 11.04
N MET A 50 -3.79 -1.42 10.26
CA MET A 50 -3.80 -1.50 8.80
C MET A 50 -3.67 -0.13 8.15
N GLY A 51 -3.84 0.97 8.89
CA GLY A 51 -3.87 2.34 8.36
C GLY A 51 -2.62 2.73 7.59
N TRP A 52 -1.46 2.12 7.91
CA TRP A 52 -0.23 2.31 7.14
C TRP A 52 -0.38 1.82 5.69
N ILE A 53 -1.10 0.72 5.45
CA ILE A 53 -1.29 0.11 4.12
C ILE A 53 -1.86 1.14 3.14
N ILE A 54 -2.83 1.93 3.59
CA ILE A 54 -3.50 2.95 2.78
C ILE A 54 -2.54 4.05 2.33
N LEU A 55 -1.72 4.56 3.26
CA LEU A 55 -0.80 5.68 3.00
C LEU A 55 0.20 5.35 1.92
N TRP A 56 0.63 4.09 1.87
CA TRP A 56 1.66 3.67 0.94
C TRP A 56 1.09 3.13 -0.36
N LEU A 57 -0.11 2.58 -0.40
CA LEU A 57 -0.63 1.93 -1.60
C LEU A 57 -0.67 2.83 -2.82
N ASN A 58 -1.29 4.00 -2.67
CA ASN A 58 -1.38 4.96 -3.76
C ASN A 58 0.02 5.50 -4.17
N VAL A 59 0.94 5.59 -3.20
CA VAL A 59 2.33 5.99 -3.45
C VAL A 59 3.10 4.89 -4.17
N PHE A 60 2.90 3.63 -3.79
CA PHE A 60 3.54 2.45 -4.36
C PHE A 60 3.04 2.16 -5.77
N GLU A 61 1.77 2.40 -6.06
CA GLU A 61 1.27 2.34 -7.44
C GLU A 61 2.06 3.28 -8.36
N GLN A 62 2.33 4.51 -7.90
CA GLN A 62 3.11 5.48 -8.66
C GLN A 62 4.60 5.12 -8.71
N VAL A 63 5.22 4.86 -7.56
CA VAL A 63 6.68 4.66 -7.45
C VAL A 63 7.12 3.31 -8.02
N GLY A 64 6.33 2.27 -7.78
CA GLY A 64 6.58 0.92 -8.26
C GLY A 64 6.10 0.70 -9.70
N ASP A 65 5.35 1.63 -10.29
CA ASP A 65 4.60 1.43 -11.53
C ASP A 65 3.83 0.10 -11.48
N ILE A 66 2.93 0.02 -10.51
CA ILE A 66 2.04 -1.13 -10.26
C ILE A 66 0.60 -0.63 -10.17
N LYS A 67 -0.37 -1.44 -10.60
CA LYS A 67 -1.80 -1.10 -10.52
C LYS A 67 -2.51 -2.16 -9.67
N LEU A 68 -2.91 -1.79 -8.46
CA LEU A 68 -3.48 -2.68 -7.45
C LEU A 68 -4.85 -2.18 -6.95
N LEU A 69 -4.97 -0.90 -6.57
CA LEU A 69 -6.15 -0.37 -5.85
C LEU A 69 -7.45 -0.52 -6.66
N HIS A 70 -7.38 -0.35 -7.98
CA HIS A 70 -8.55 -0.51 -8.86
C HIS A 70 -9.18 -1.91 -8.83
N LYS A 71 -8.48 -2.93 -8.29
CA LYS A 71 -8.99 -4.30 -8.17
C LYS A 71 -9.69 -4.58 -6.85
N PHE A 72 -9.61 -3.64 -5.89
CA PHE A 72 -10.04 -3.84 -4.51
C PHE A 72 -10.92 -2.66 -4.07
N PRO A 73 -12.18 -2.59 -4.56
CA PRO A 73 -13.06 -1.45 -4.34
C PRO A 73 -13.38 -1.22 -2.86
N SER A 74 -13.58 -2.28 -2.08
CA SER A 74 -13.93 -2.18 -0.65
C SER A 74 -12.73 -1.65 0.16
N LEU A 75 -11.51 -2.13 -0.13
CA LEU A 75 -10.29 -1.56 0.44
C LEU A 75 -10.09 -0.10 0.03
N SER A 76 -10.43 0.26 -1.20
CA SER A 76 -10.34 1.64 -1.69
C SER A 76 -11.32 2.56 -0.97
N GLU A 77 -12.56 2.11 -0.75
CA GLU A 77 -13.58 2.85 0.00
C GLU A 77 -13.19 3.01 1.47
N TRP A 78 -12.83 1.91 2.14
CA TRP A 78 -12.31 1.94 3.51
C TRP A 78 -11.13 2.91 3.65
N SER A 79 -10.19 2.86 2.71
CA SER A 79 -9.06 3.78 2.64
C SER A 79 -9.51 5.24 2.65
N GLN A 80 -10.48 5.60 1.80
CA GLN A 80 -10.98 6.95 1.70
C GLN A 80 -11.65 7.39 3.01
N ASN A 81 -12.48 6.52 3.60
CA ASN A 81 -13.17 6.79 4.87
C ASN A 81 -12.17 7.00 6.01
N PHE A 82 -11.18 6.09 6.13
CA PHE A 82 -10.13 6.17 7.14
C PHE A 82 -9.31 7.46 7.04
N LEU A 83 -8.98 7.91 5.84
CA LEU A 83 -8.23 9.16 5.59
C LEU A 83 -9.04 10.43 5.91
N GLN A 84 -10.38 10.37 5.95
CA GLN A 84 -11.20 11.52 6.35
C GLN A 84 -11.32 11.69 7.86
N ILE A 85 -10.88 10.70 8.66
CA ILE A 85 -10.87 10.81 10.12
C ILE A 85 -9.92 11.94 10.53
N PRO A 86 -10.39 12.97 11.27
CA PRO A 86 -9.61 14.20 11.52
C PRO A 86 -8.22 13.93 12.10
N VAL A 87 -8.14 13.11 13.16
CA VAL A 87 -6.86 12.79 13.80
C VAL A 87 -5.91 12.04 12.87
N ILE A 88 -6.44 11.18 11.98
CA ILE A 88 -5.61 10.49 10.99
C ILE A 88 -5.08 11.52 10.01
N LYS A 89 -5.97 12.29 9.39
CA LYS A 89 -5.66 13.31 8.37
C LYS A 89 -4.60 14.31 8.85
N GLU A 90 -4.68 14.75 10.09
CA GLU A 90 -3.72 15.68 10.70
C GLU A 90 -2.34 15.04 10.96
N CYS A 91 -2.27 13.73 11.13
CA CYS A 91 -1.02 13.00 11.36
C CYS A 91 -0.25 12.68 10.06
N LEU A 92 -0.86 12.82 8.89
CA LEU A 92 -0.25 12.33 7.65
C LEU A 92 0.76 13.32 7.07
N PRO A 93 1.92 12.84 6.62
CA PRO A 93 2.82 13.66 5.83
C PRO A 93 2.19 13.97 4.45
N PRO A 94 2.55 15.09 3.82
CA PRO A 94 2.14 15.38 2.45
C PRO A 94 2.50 14.23 1.50
N ARG A 95 1.54 13.82 0.66
CA ARG A 95 1.71 12.71 -0.29
C ARG A 95 2.97 12.85 -1.16
N GLU A 96 3.26 14.05 -1.65
CA GLU A 96 4.44 14.32 -2.48
C GLU A 96 5.74 13.99 -1.77
N LYS A 97 5.86 14.33 -0.48
CA LYS A 97 7.05 13.96 0.32
C LYS A 97 7.22 12.45 0.45
N LEU A 98 6.11 11.71 0.51
CA LEU A 98 6.17 10.25 0.52
C LEU A 98 6.62 9.70 -0.83
N VAL A 99 6.07 10.22 -1.93
CA VAL A 99 6.48 9.85 -3.30
C VAL A 99 7.98 10.08 -3.49
N ASP A 100 8.49 11.25 -3.11
CA ASP A 100 9.92 11.57 -3.20
C ASP A 100 10.76 10.58 -2.38
N TYR A 101 10.34 10.32 -1.13
CA TYR A 101 11.03 9.41 -0.23
C TYR A 101 11.11 7.98 -0.78
N PHE A 102 10.01 7.41 -1.28
CA PHE A 102 10.05 6.05 -1.83
C PHE A 102 10.70 5.98 -3.19
N THR A 103 10.59 7.01 -4.03
CA THR A 103 11.32 7.06 -5.29
C THR A 103 12.83 6.96 -5.03
N ALA A 104 13.34 7.74 -4.09
CA ALA A 104 14.72 7.68 -3.67
C ALA A 104 15.07 6.31 -3.04
N SER A 105 14.18 5.76 -2.20
CA SER A 105 14.39 4.47 -1.54
C SER A 105 14.43 3.31 -2.54
N VAL A 106 13.56 3.28 -3.55
CA VAL A 106 13.54 2.27 -4.60
C VAL A 106 14.82 2.35 -5.43
N ALA A 107 15.21 3.55 -5.87
CA ALA A 107 16.45 3.75 -6.62
C ALA A 107 17.68 3.28 -5.82
N TYR A 108 17.74 3.62 -4.53
CA TYR A 108 18.80 3.17 -3.64
C TYR A 108 18.84 1.64 -3.52
N MET A 109 17.70 1.00 -3.26
CA MET A 109 17.63 -0.46 -3.10
C MET A 109 18.03 -1.21 -4.38
N ARG A 110 17.61 -0.73 -5.56
CA ARG A 110 18.07 -1.31 -6.84
C ARG A 110 19.57 -1.14 -7.04
N SER A 111 20.13 0.02 -6.69
CA SER A 111 21.58 0.24 -6.76
C SER A 111 22.38 -0.71 -5.85
N LEU A 112 21.81 -1.11 -4.71
CA LEU A 112 22.45 -2.09 -3.81
C LEU A 112 22.37 -3.51 -4.36
N ALA A 113 21.31 -3.86 -5.09
CA ALA A 113 21.18 -5.15 -5.74
C ALA A 113 22.20 -5.28 -6.89
N ALA A 114 22.30 -4.27 -7.76
CA ALA A 114 23.24 -4.25 -8.89
C ALA A 114 24.73 -4.29 -8.50
N LYS A 115 25.06 -3.93 -7.26
CA LYS A 115 26.45 -4.04 -6.72
C LYS A 115 26.81 -5.43 -6.21
N LYS A 116 25.82 -6.33 -6.09
CA LYS A 116 26.02 -7.71 -5.61
C LYS A 116 26.21 -8.72 -6.74
N ASP A 117 25.92 -8.32 -7.98
CA ASP A 117 26.19 -9.06 -9.21
C ASP A 117 27.60 -8.73 -9.75
#